data_AF-A0A3C1SPU9-F1
#
_entry.id   AF-A0A3C1SPU9-F1
#
_cell.length_a   1.000
_cell.length_b   1.000
_cell.length_c   1.000
_cell.angle_alpha   90.00
_cell.angle_beta   90.00
_cell.angle_gamma   90.00
#
_symmetry.space_group_name_H-M   'P 1'
#
loop_
_entity.id
_entity.type
_entity.pdbx_description
1 polymer ?
#
loop_
_entity_poly.entity_id
_entity_poly.type
_entity_poly.pdbx_seq_one_letter_code
_entity_poly.pdbx_strand_id
1 'polypeptide(L)'
;MALAKRLYVALSGHGFGHLAQVAPVLNAWRRRWPKARLTLQSALPEATLRQRIDGPFDCVALAADFGMVMVDALEAKIPESLAAYRIFHREWAARLSEQERALRAAKPDGVLADVPYLTLAAAARLDIPALALCSLNWADILAGYCPDAPDLVALREPMLSAYNSARAFLQPVPSMPMPDLNNVQKLGPIAALGRNRRQDIDRRLGLREGEILVLMGLGGVDMRPPLEAWPIQPGVRWLVPPNWSVSR
;
A
#
# COMPACT_ATOMS: atom_id res chain seq x y z
N MET A 1 -18.08 -20.15 23.90
CA MET A 1 -16.78 -19.59 23.45
C MET A 1 -17.06 -18.54 22.39
N ALA A 2 -16.62 -17.29 22.57
CA ALA A 2 -16.70 -16.31 21.49
C ALA A 2 -15.83 -16.80 20.31
N LEU A 3 -16.39 -16.82 19.09
CA LEU A 3 -15.60 -17.14 17.90
C LEU A 3 -14.43 -16.15 17.76
N ALA A 4 -13.28 -16.66 17.35
CA ALA A 4 -12.13 -15.83 17.03
C ALA A 4 -12.49 -14.83 15.91
N LYS A 5 -12.24 -13.54 16.14
CA LYS A 5 -12.46 -12.47 15.17
C LYS A 5 -11.68 -12.74 13.88
N ARG A 6 -12.30 -12.54 12.72
CA ARG A 6 -11.70 -12.70 11.40
C ARG A 6 -11.61 -11.34 10.70
N LEU A 7 -10.41 -10.93 10.34
CA LEU A 7 -10.18 -9.73 9.55
C LEU A 7 -9.79 -10.13 8.13
N TYR A 8 -10.50 -9.59 7.15
CA TYR A 8 -10.12 -9.69 5.74
C TYR A 8 -9.40 -8.40 5.34
N VAL A 9 -8.22 -8.52 4.74
CA VAL A 9 -7.43 -7.38 4.28
C VAL A 9 -7.28 -7.46 2.77
N ALA A 10 -7.76 -6.45 2.06
CA ALA A 10 -7.43 -6.27 0.65
C ALA A 10 -6.30 -5.26 0.55
N LEU A 11 -5.14 -5.71 0.10
CA LEU A 11 -3.92 -4.94 -0.02
C LEU A 11 -3.61 -4.72 -1.51
N SER A 12 -3.64 -3.46 -1.93
CA SER A 12 -3.19 -3.07 -3.27
C SER A 12 -1.82 -3.67 -3.59
N GLY A 13 -1.71 -4.23 -4.80
CA GLY A 13 -0.45 -4.74 -5.33
C GLY A 13 0.42 -3.65 -5.97
N HIS A 14 -0.03 -2.40 -5.99
CA HIS A 14 0.59 -1.28 -6.71
C HIS A 14 1.85 -0.75 -5.99
N GLY A 15 2.87 -1.61 -5.91
CA GLY A 15 4.16 -1.29 -5.29
C GLY A 15 4.24 -1.61 -3.79
N PHE A 16 5.47 -1.74 -3.30
CA PHE A 16 5.74 -2.14 -1.91
C PHE A 16 5.44 -1.04 -0.87
N GLY A 17 5.12 0.18 -1.32
CA GLY A 17 4.72 1.29 -0.45
C GLY A 17 3.44 0.99 0.35
N HIS A 18 2.46 0.37 -0.31
CA HIS A 18 1.22 -0.11 0.32
C HIS A 18 1.52 -1.13 1.43
N LEU A 19 2.30 -2.17 1.12
CA LEU A 19 2.72 -3.16 2.12
C LEU A 19 3.50 -2.51 3.27
N ALA A 20 4.38 -1.55 2.99
CA ALA A 20 5.13 -0.82 4.01
C ALA A 20 4.22 0.01 4.93
N GLN A 21 3.12 0.53 4.40
CA GLN A 21 2.12 1.31 5.14
C GLN A 21 1.20 0.41 5.97
N VAL A 22 0.65 -0.67 5.40
CA VAL A 22 -0.34 -1.51 6.12
C VAL A 22 0.32 -2.48 7.10
N ALA A 23 1.52 -3.00 6.83
CA ALA A 23 2.11 -4.05 7.66
C ALA A 23 2.32 -3.65 9.14
N PRO A 24 2.83 -2.44 9.47
CA PRO A 24 2.92 -2.00 10.87
C PRO A 24 1.56 -1.99 11.60
N VAL A 25 0.48 -1.64 10.88
CA VAL A 25 -0.89 -1.66 11.42
C VAL A 25 -1.34 -3.08 11.70
N LEU A 26 -1.14 -4.01 10.77
CA LEU A 26 -1.51 -5.42 10.95
C LEU A 26 -0.72 -6.08 12.09
N ASN A 27 0.57 -5.76 12.22
CA ASN A 27 1.40 -6.27 13.30
C ASN A 27 0.97 -5.71 14.67
N ALA A 28 0.59 -4.43 14.74
CA ALA A 28 0.01 -3.84 15.95
C ALA A 28 -1.36 -4.45 16.29
N TRP A 29 -2.23 -4.62 15.29
CA TRP A 29 -3.53 -5.26 15.44
C TRP A 29 -3.41 -6.67 16.00
N ARG A 30 -2.48 -7.49 15.46
CA ARG A 30 -2.27 -8.86 15.91
C ARG A 30 -1.79 -8.96 17.35
N ARG A 31 -0.91 -8.03 17.79
CA ARG A 31 -0.49 -7.97 19.20
C ARG A 31 -1.67 -7.71 20.13
N ARG A 32 -2.65 -6.92 19.70
CA ARG A 32 -3.87 -6.64 20.48
C ARG A 32 -4.90 -7.77 20.41
N TRP A 33 -4.92 -8.51 19.30
CA TRP A 33 -5.89 -9.58 19.04
C TRP A 33 -5.18 -10.89 18.63
N PRO A 34 -4.41 -11.53 19.51
CA PRO A 34 -3.53 -12.64 19.15
C PRO A 34 -4.26 -13.91 18.70
N LYS A 35 -5.55 -14.04 19.04
CA LYS A 35 -6.41 -15.17 18.62
C LYS A 35 -7.18 -14.88 17.34
N ALA A 36 -7.14 -13.65 16.82
CA ALA A 36 -7.85 -13.29 15.60
C ALA A 36 -7.18 -13.90 14.37
N ARG A 37 -7.98 -14.23 13.35
CA ARG A 37 -7.51 -14.78 12.08
C ARG A 37 -7.44 -13.67 11.04
N LEU A 38 -6.42 -13.76 10.20
CA LEU A 38 -6.15 -12.82 9.14
C LEU A 38 -6.23 -13.53 7.79
N THR A 39 -7.01 -12.99 6.87
CA THR A 39 -6.99 -13.35 5.45
C THR A 39 -6.49 -12.13 4.68
N LEU A 40 -5.48 -12.30 3.83
CA LEU A 40 -4.85 -11.24 3.08
C LEU A 40 -4.98 -11.49 1.59
N GLN A 41 -5.69 -10.61 0.89
CA GLN A 41 -5.83 -10.58 -0.55
C GLN A 41 -4.85 -9.57 -1.15
N SER A 42 -3.98 -10.01 -2.06
CA SER A 42 -3.06 -9.14 -2.79
C SER A 42 -2.49 -9.84 -4.02
N ALA A 43 -2.00 -9.05 -4.98
CA ALA A 43 -1.18 -9.54 -6.09
C ALA A 43 0.33 -9.61 -5.75
N LEU A 44 0.75 -9.12 -4.57
CA LEU A 44 2.14 -9.22 -4.13
C LEU A 44 2.52 -10.68 -3.84
N PRO A 45 3.77 -11.10 -4.12
CA PRO A 45 4.25 -12.44 -3.78
C PRO A 45 4.12 -12.71 -2.27
N GLU A 46 3.59 -13.89 -1.91
CA GLU A 46 3.36 -14.26 -0.52
C GLU A 46 4.65 -14.20 0.33
N ALA A 47 5.79 -14.59 -0.24
CA ALA A 47 7.10 -14.48 0.41
C ALA A 47 7.40 -13.04 0.85
N THR A 48 7.08 -12.05 0.00
CA THR A 48 7.26 -10.63 0.33
C THR A 48 6.31 -10.18 1.43
N LEU A 49 5.05 -10.64 1.41
CA LEU A 49 4.07 -10.35 2.47
C LEU A 49 4.57 -10.88 3.82
N ARG A 50 5.06 -12.13 3.85
CA ARG A 50 5.57 -12.80 5.06
C ARG A 50 6.84 -12.16 5.63
N GLN A 51 7.60 -11.40 4.85
CA GLN A 51 8.75 -10.64 5.35
C GLN A 51 8.36 -9.45 6.23
N ARG A 52 7.12 -8.93 6.08
CA ARG A 52 6.69 -7.72 6.78
C ARG A 52 5.51 -7.92 7.72
N ILE A 53 4.69 -8.94 7.49
CA ILE A 53 3.50 -9.24 8.27
C ILE A 53 3.81 -10.44 9.18
N ASP A 54 3.83 -10.23 10.49
CA ASP A 54 4.18 -11.28 11.44
C ASP A 54 3.10 -12.38 11.50
N GLY A 55 3.44 -13.57 12.00
CA GLY A 55 2.45 -14.61 12.31
C GLY A 55 1.69 -15.20 11.10
N PRO A 56 0.74 -16.11 11.38
CA PRO A 56 0.00 -16.81 10.32
C PRO A 56 -1.09 -15.92 9.71
N PHE A 57 -1.29 -16.10 8.40
CA PHE A 57 -2.41 -15.57 7.64
C PHE A 57 -2.66 -16.44 6.43
N ASP A 58 -3.92 -16.50 6.00
CA ASP A 58 -4.33 -17.11 4.75
C ASP A 58 -4.12 -16.11 3.61
N CYS A 59 -3.59 -16.57 2.47
CA CYS A 59 -3.31 -15.72 1.32
C CYS A 59 -4.33 -15.96 0.20
N VAL A 60 -4.92 -14.89 -0.31
CA VAL A 60 -5.73 -14.90 -1.54
C VAL A 60 -4.91 -14.17 -2.61
N ALA A 61 -4.24 -14.94 -3.46
CA ALA A 61 -3.34 -14.43 -4.50
C ALA A 61 -4.12 -13.86 -5.72
N LEU A 62 -4.91 -12.83 -5.46
CA LEU A 62 -5.74 -12.15 -6.45
C LEU A 62 -5.72 -10.64 -6.20
N ALA A 63 -5.54 -9.86 -7.26
CA ALA A 63 -5.67 -8.41 -7.21
C ALA A 63 -7.15 -7.99 -7.02
N ALA A 64 -7.41 -7.07 -6.08
CA ALA A 64 -8.70 -6.38 -5.95
C ALA A 64 -8.72 -5.03 -6.68
N ASP A 65 -7.57 -4.56 -7.15
CA ASP A 65 -7.36 -3.36 -7.94
C ASP A 65 -6.11 -3.54 -8.83
N PHE A 66 -5.82 -2.52 -9.64
CA PHE A 66 -4.60 -2.46 -10.46
C PHE A 66 -3.86 -1.13 -10.33
N GLY A 67 -4.43 -0.14 -9.64
CA GLY A 67 -3.88 1.21 -9.52
C GLY A 67 -3.71 1.92 -10.86
N MET A 68 -2.47 2.13 -11.28
CA MET A 68 -2.11 2.69 -12.59
C MET A 68 -1.21 1.71 -13.34
N VAL A 69 -1.33 1.65 -14.67
CA VAL A 69 -0.36 0.91 -15.49
C VAL A 69 0.92 1.74 -15.53
N MET A 70 2.03 1.16 -15.07
CA MET A 70 3.31 1.87 -14.91
C MET A 70 4.34 1.44 -15.96
N VAL A 71 5.22 2.35 -16.36
CA VAL A 71 6.51 2.03 -16.99
C VAL A 71 7.50 1.65 -15.88
N ASP A 72 7.63 2.52 -14.88
CA ASP A 72 8.48 2.35 -13.70
C ASP A 72 7.85 3.06 -12.48
N ALA A 73 8.61 3.27 -11.42
CA ALA A 73 8.12 3.89 -10.19
C ALA A 73 7.79 5.41 -10.31
N LEU A 74 8.15 6.05 -11.42
CA LEU A 74 7.96 7.48 -11.67
C LEU A 74 7.01 7.77 -12.84
N GLU A 75 7.01 6.91 -13.86
CA GLU A 75 6.25 7.14 -15.09
C GLU A 75 5.05 6.19 -15.23
N ALA A 76 3.86 6.77 -15.36
CA ALA A 76 2.61 6.06 -15.61
C ALA A 76 2.24 6.08 -17.10
N LYS A 77 1.73 4.95 -17.61
CA LYS A 77 1.13 4.83 -18.94
C LYS A 77 -0.31 5.32 -18.89
N ILE A 78 -0.50 6.62 -19.07
CA ILE A 78 -1.80 7.28 -18.86
C ILE A 78 -2.91 6.70 -19.77
N PRO A 79 -2.72 6.58 -21.10
CA PRO A 79 -3.77 6.04 -21.98
C PRO A 79 -4.16 4.60 -21.64
N GLU A 80 -3.18 3.75 -21.33
CA GLU A 80 -3.37 2.35 -20.96
C GLU A 80 -4.06 2.22 -19.60
N SER A 81 -3.73 3.10 -18.64
CA SER A 81 -4.40 3.17 -17.34
C SER A 81 -5.87 3.52 -17.51
N LEU A 82 -6.18 4.55 -18.30
CA LEU A 82 -7.57 4.94 -18.57
C LEU A 82 -8.34 3.82 -19.28
N ALA A 83 -7.73 3.14 -20.26
CA ALA A 83 -8.32 1.97 -20.91
C ALA A 83 -8.57 0.82 -19.91
N ALA A 84 -7.64 0.58 -18.98
CA ALA A 84 -7.78 -0.43 -17.93
C ALA A 84 -8.94 -0.08 -16.97
N TYR A 85 -9.10 1.18 -16.56
CA TYR A 85 -10.26 1.62 -15.77
C TYR A 85 -11.57 1.37 -16.52
N ARG A 86 -11.63 1.71 -17.81
CA ARG A 86 -12.80 1.44 -18.65
C ARG A 86 -13.14 -0.04 -18.72
N ILE A 87 -12.15 -0.92 -18.91
CA ILE A 87 -12.35 -2.38 -18.88
C ILE A 87 -12.86 -2.82 -17.52
N PHE A 88 -12.20 -2.38 -16.44
CA PHE A 88 -12.53 -2.73 -15.08
C PHE A 88 -13.98 -2.36 -14.72
N HIS A 89 -14.43 -1.17 -15.12
CA HIS A 89 -15.80 -0.71 -14.89
C HIS A 89 -16.83 -1.34 -15.84
N ARG A 90 -16.48 -1.69 -17.08
CA ARG A 90 -17.36 -2.50 -17.95
C ARG A 90 -17.64 -3.88 -17.34
N GLU A 91 -16.66 -4.46 -16.66
CA GLU A 91 -16.75 -5.77 -16.01
C GLU A 91 -17.15 -5.68 -14.53
N TRP A 92 -17.56 -4.51 -14.05
CA TRP A 92 -17.76 -4.22 -12.64
C TRP A 92 -18.66 -5.24 -11.93
N ALA A 93 -19.81 -5.57 -12.52
CA ALA A 93 -20.76 -6.51 -11.91
C ALA A 93 -20.18 -7.92 -11.72
N ALA A 94 -19.40 -8.41 -12.69
CA ALA A 94 -18.75 -9.72 -12.61
C ALA A 94 -17.64 -9.72 -11.54
N ARG A 95 -16.81 -8.67 -11.53
CA ARG A 95 -15.74 -8.49 -10.54
C ARG A 95 -16.30 -8.36 -9.12
N LEU A 96 -17.41 -7.65 -8.96
CA LEU A 96 -18.09 -7.49 -7.68
C LEU A 96 -18.64 -8.83 -7.17
N SER A 97 -19.24 -9.63 -8.05
CA SER A 97 -19.71 -10.99 -7.72
C SER A 97 -18.55 -11.93 -7.31
N GLU A 98 -17.41 -11.88 -8.00
CA GLU A 98 -16.18 -12.59 -7.62
C GLU A 98 -15.71 -12.19 -6.21
N GLN A 99 -15.65 -10.88 -5.95
CA GLN A 99 -15.20 -10.33 -4.68
C GLN A 99 -16.18 -10.68 -3.54
N GLU A 100 -17.48 -10.64 -3.78
CA GLU A 100 -18.49 -11.09 -2.82
C GLU A 100 -18.32 -12.57 -2.48
N ARG A 101 -18.05 -13.43 -3.47
CA ARG A 101 -17.77 -14.86 -3.22
C ARG A 101 -16.55 -15.05 -2.33
N ALA A 102 -15.46 -14.29 -2.59
CA ALA A 102 -14.26 -14.33 -1.75
C ALA A 102 -14.56 -13.92 -0.30
N LEU A 103 -15.30 -12.83 -0.09
CA LEU A 103 -15.69 -12.37 1.25
C LEU A 103 -16.62 -13.37 1.96
N ARG A 104 -17.61 -13.93 1.26
CA ARG A 104 -18.51 -14.96 1.83
C ARG A 104 -17.76 -16.23 2.22
N ALA A 105 -16.76 -16.64 1.44
CA ALA A 105 -15.92 -17.79 1.76
C ALA A 105 -15.06 -17.54 3.02
N ALA A 106 -14.47 -16.35 3.14
CA ALA A 106 -13.65 -15.98 4.30
C ALA A 106 -14.45 -15.72 5.59
N LYS A 107 -15.75 -15.39 5.48
CA LYS A 107 -16.66 -15.06 6.59
C LYS A 107 -16.05 -14.06 7.59
N PRO A 108 -15.55 -12.90 7.13
CA PRO A 108 -14.89 -11.95 8.01
C PRO A 108 -15.88 -11.23 8.92
N ASP A 109 -15.42 -10.87 10.11
CA ASP A 109 -16.12 -9.94 11.02
C ASP A 109 -15.93 -8.47 10.58
N GLY A 110 -14.93 -8.21 9.74
CA GLY A 110 -14.67 -6.89 9.17
C GLY A 110 -13.61 -6.91 8.07
N VAL A 111 -13.58 -5.82 7.30
CA VAL A 111 -12.67 -5.61 6.17
C VAL A 111 -11.75 -4.40 6.44
N LEU A 112 -10.49 -4.53 6.08
CA LEU A 112 -9.57 -3.41 5.90
C LEU A 112 -9.09 -3.38 4.45
N ALA A 113 -9.44 -2.34 3.71
CA ALA A 113 -8.91 -2.13 2.35
C ALA A 113 -7.76 -1.12 2.40
N ASP A 114 -6.53 -1.58 2.12
CA ASP A 114 -5.43 -0.69 1.75
C ASP A 114 -5.57 -0.29 0.29
N VAL A 115 -6.60 0.53 0.07
CA VAL A 115 -7.10 1.22 -1.14
C VAL A 115 -8.04 0.50 -2.14
N PRO A 116 -8.10 -0.85 -2.32
CA PRO A 116 -9.01 -1.44 -3.30
C PRO A 116 -10.51 -1.15 -3.04
N TYR A 117 -11.08 -0.26 -3.86
CA TYR A 117 -12.49 0.14 -3.78
C TYR A 117 -13.46 -0.99 -4.15
N LEU A 118 -13.05 -1.97 -4.98
CA LEU A 118 -13.86 -3.15 -5.28
C LEU A 118 -14.21 -3.94 -4.00
N THR A 119 -13.25 -4.09 -3.09
CA THR A 119 -13.46 -4.83 -1.83
C THR A 119 -14.42 -4.07 -0.91
N LEU A 120 -14.32 -2.74 -0.87
CA LEU A 120 -15.24 -1.90 -0.09
C LEU A 120 -16.67 -1.98 -0.64
N ALA A 121 -16.85 -1.92 -1.95
CA ALA A 121 -18.15 -2.08 -2.59
C ALA A 121 -18.78 -3.45 -2.30
N ALA A 122 -17.99 -4.51 -2.36
CA ALA A 122 -18.45 -5.87 -2.03
C ALA A 122 -18.81 -5.98 -0.53
N ALA A 123 -18.00 -5.41 0.36
CA ALA A 123 -18.27 -5.41 1.79
C ALA A 123 -19.58 -4.68 2.13
N ALA A 124 -19.83 -3.53 1.49
CA ALA A 124 -21.07 -2.77 1.66
C ALA A 124 -22.32 -3.56 1.23
N ARG A 125 -22.27 -4.28 0.10
CA ARG A 125 -23.38 -5.14 -0.37
C ARG A 125 -23.64 -6.35 0.51
N LEU A 126 -22.66 -6.73 1.31
CA LEU A 126 -22.71 -7.87 2.24
C LEU A 126 -22.97 -7.44 3.68
N ASP A 127 -23.19 -6.15 3.93
CA ASP A 127 -23.31 -5.56 5.28
C ASP A 127 -22.13 -5.91 6.21
N ILE A 128 -20.92 -6.03 5.63
CA ILE A 128 -19.68 -6.30 6.38
C ILE A 128 -19.04 -4.97 6.77
N PRO A 129 -18.78 -4.70 8.06
CA PRO A 129 -18.09 -3.49 8.49
C PRO A 129 -16.71 -3.35 7.83
N ALA A 130 -16.46 -2.22 7.18
CA ALA A 130 -15.22 -1.97 6.45
C ALA A 130 -14.54 -0.66 6.86
N LEU A 131 -13.20 -0.68 6.84
CA LEU A 131 -12.35 0.49 6.90
C LEU A 131 -11.51 0.55 5.63
N ALA A 132 -11.29 1.77 5.12
CA ALA A 132 -10.22 2.02 4.16
C ALA A 132 -9.01 2.60 4.90
N LEU A 133 -7.80 2.34 4.41
CA LEU A 133 -6.56 2.93 4.92
C LEU A 133 -5.62 3.19 3.74
N CYS A 134 -5.35 4.45 3.40
CA CYS A 134 -4.29 4.73 2.43
C CYS A 134 -3.86 6.20 2.46
N SER A 135 -2.65 6.50 2.00
CA SER A 135 -2.19 7.88 1.76
C SER A 135 -2.70 8.48 0.45
N LEU A 136 -3.29 7.67 -0.44
CA LEU A 136 -3.89 8.06 -1.72
C LEU A 136 -5.25 7.39 -1.90
N ASN A 137 -6.03 7.82 -2.89
CA ASN A 137 -7.16 7.04 -3.38
C ASN A 137 -7.15 7.02 -4.91
N TRP A 138 -7.62 5.92 -5.50
CA TRP A 138 -7.55 5.77 -6.96
C TRP A 138 -8.46 6.73 -7.73
N ALA A 139 -9.55 7.23 -7.13
CA ALA A 139 -10.48 8.13 -7.82
C ALA A 139 -9.82 9.49 -8.10
N ASP A 140 -9.04 10.00 -7.14
CA ASP A 140 -8.30 11.26 -7.27
C ASP A 140 -7.03 11.10 -8.10
N ILE A 141 -6.35 9.95 -8.01
CA ILE A 141 -5.23 9.63 -8.90
C ILE A 141 -5.71 9.62 -10.37
N LEU A 142 -6.83 8.95 -10.65
CA LEU A 142 -7.41 8.92 -11.99
C LEU A 142 -7.78 10.33 -12.48
N ALA A 143 -8.43 11.14 -11.64
CA ALA A 143 -8.74 12.53 -11.98
C ALA A 143 -7.50 13.38 -12.27
N GLY A 144 -6.45 13.23 -11.47
CA GLY A 144 -5.22 13.99 -11.63
C GLY A 144 -4.49 13.68 -12.95
N TYR A 145 -4.48 12.41 -13.37
CA TYR A 145 -3.84 12.00 -14.63
C TYR A 145 -4.71 12.19 -15.86
N CYS A 146 -6.04 12.13 -15.72
CA CYS A 146 -6.99 12.13 -16.84
C CYS A 146 -8.08 13.20 -16.69
N PRO A 147 -7.77 14.49 -16.41
CA PRO A 147 -8.77 15.50 -16.10
C PRO A 147 -9.76 15.75 -17.26
N ASP A 148 -9.29 15.60 -18.50
CA ASP A 148 -10.07 15.87 -19.71
C ASP A 148 -10.77 14.62 -20.29
N ALA A 149 -10.70 13.47 -19.60
CA ALA A 149 -11.36 12.26 -20.07
C ALA A 149 -12.90 12.43 -20.00
N PRO A 150 -13.63 12.26 -21.12
CA PRO A 150 -15.07 12.55 -21.18
C PRO A 150 -15.91 11.65 -20.27
N ASP A 151 -15.42 10.44 -19.96
CA ASP A 151 -16.04 9.45 -19.09
C ASP A 151 -15.49 9.45 -17.66
N LEU A 152 -14.65 10.44 -17.29
CA LEU A 152 -14.01 10.51 -15.98
C LEU A 152 -15.04 10.47 -14.83
N VAL A 153 -16.11 11.26 -14.94
CA VAL A 153 -17.16 11.32 -13.90
C VAL A 153 -17.79 9.94 -13.69
N ALA A 154 -18.19 9.28 -14.78
CA ALA A 154 -18.80 7.95 -14.74
C ALA A 154 -17.85 6.87 -14.18
N LEU A 155 -16.53 7.01 -14.37
CA LEU A 155 -15.54 6.12 -13.77
C LEU A 155 -15.35 6.42 -12.27
N ARG A 156 -15.30 7.70 -11.87
CA ARG A 156 -15.03 8.11 -10.49
C ARG A 156 -16.19 7.88 -9.53
N GLU A 157 -17.43 8.11 -9.96
CA GLU A 157 -18.62 7.96 -9.11
C GLU A 157 -18.68 6.61 -8.36
N PRO A 158 -18.58 5.43 -9.00
CA PRO A 158 -18.59 4.15 -8.30
C PRO A 158 -17.38 3.96 -7.38
N MET A 159 -16.21 4.54 -7.71
CA MET A 159 -15.02 4.49 -6.85
C MET A 159 -15.25 5.29 -5.56
N LEU A 160 -15.72 6.53 -5.69
CA LEU A 160 -16.04 7.42 -4.57
C LEU A 160 -17.17 6.86 -3.72
N SER A 161 -18.22 6.29 -4.33
CA SER A 161 -19.30 5.60 -3.63
C SER A 161 -18.76 4.45 -2.76
N ALA A 162 -17.87 3.63 -3.31
CA ALA A 162 -17.25 2.54 -2.56
C ALA A 162 -16.36 3.04 -1.40
N TYR A 163 -15.54 4.08 -1.59
CA TYR A 163 -14.76 4.66 -0.50
C TYR A 163 -15.64 5.25 0.61
N ASN A 164 -16.70 5.98 0.23
CA ASN A 164 -17.63 6.60 1.17
C ASN A 164 -18.57 5.57 1.86
N SER A 165 -18.64 4.34 1.35
CA SER A 165 -19.38 3.24 2.01
C SER A 165 -18.63 2.65 3.22
N ALA A 166 -17.32 2.86 3.32
CA ALA A 166 -16.54 2.45 4.48
C ALA A 166 -16.95 3.25 5.73
N ARG A 167 -16.81 2.66 6.92
CA ARG A 167 -17.06 3.37 8.17
C ARG A 167 -16.13 4.57 8.35
N ALA A 168 -14.90 4.45 7.87
CA ALA A 168 -13.94 5.54 7.80
C ALA A 168 -12.89 5.24 6.73
N PHE A 169 -12.37 6.32 6.13
CA PHE A 169 -11.14 6.30 5.37
C PHE A 169 -10.00 6.82 6.24
N LEU A 170 -9.16 5.91 6.73
CA LEU A 170 -8.01 6.23 7.54
C LEU A 170 -6.91 6.84 6.65
N GLN A 171 -6.63 8.13 6.86
CA GLN A 171 -5.72 8.93 6.02
C GLN A 171 -4.43 9.25 6.81
N PRO A 172 -3.34 8.47 6.64
CA PRO A 172 -2.09 8.69 7.35
C PRO A 172 -1.32 9.89 6.79
N VAL A 173 -0.53 10.56 7.62
CA VAL A 173 0.36 11.64 7.17
C VAL A 173 1.73 11.07 6.75
N PRO A 174 2.26 11.43 5.56
CA PRO A 174 1.68 12.31 4.54
C PRO A 174 0.61 11.62 3.67
N SER A 175 -0.35 12.40 3.18
CA SER A 175 -1.41 11.93 2.27
C SER A 175 -1.80 12.98 1.23
N MET A 176 -2.49 12.53 0.18
CA MET A 176 -3.30 13.40 -0.68
C MET A 176 -4.44 14.08 0.12
N PRO A 177 -5.00 15.21 -0.37
CA PRO A 177 -6.08 15.92 0.32
C PRO A 177 -7.42 15.16 0.41
N MET A 178 -7.82 14.44 -0.65
CA MET A 178 -9.05 13.64 -0.74
C MET A 178 -10.37 14.40 -0.42
N PRO A 179 -10.66 15.53 -1.09
CA PRO A 179 -11.79 16.39 -0.73
C PRO A 179 -13.17 15.75 -0.96
N ASP A 180 -13.26 14.76 -1.85
CA ASP A 180 -14.52 14.10 -2.23
C ASP A 180 -14.89 12.92 -1.30
N LEU A 181 -14.09 12.68 -0.25
CA LEU A 181 -14.36 11.67 0.76
C LEU A 181 -14.98 12.30 2.01
N ASN A 182 -16.17 11.84 2.39
CA ASN A 182 -16.96 12.41 3.50
C ASN A 182 -16.73 11.69 4.85
N ASN A 183 -15.90 10.65 4.87
CA ASN A 183 -15.66 9.76 6.01
C ASN A 183 -14.17 9.70 6.41
N VAL A 184 -13.38 10.71 6.04
CA VAL A 184 -11.93 10.75 6.31
C VAL A 184 -11.65 10.88 7.80
N GLN A 185 -10.73 10.03 8.29
CA GLN A 185 -10.13 10.15 9.61
C GLN A 185 -8.62 10.26 9.48
N LYS A 186 -8.09 11.44 9.82
CA LYS A 186 -6.66 11.72 9.75
C LYS A 186 -5.91 10.94 10.83
N LEU A 187 -4.81 10.30 10.44
CA LEU A 187 -3.89 9.61 11.33
C LEU A 187 -2.50 10.24 11.22
N GLY A 188 -1.70 10.10 12.29
CA GLY A 188 -0.28 10.41 12.21
C GLY A 188 0.48 9.47 11.26
N PRO A 189 1.80 9.66 11.12
CA PRO A 189 2.62 8.78 10.31
C PRO A 189 2.55 7.33 10.78
N ILE A 190 2.44 6.41 9.82
CA ILE A 190 2.51 4.97 10.06
C ILE A 190 3.91 4.50 9.71
N ALA A 191 4.61 3.97 10.71
CA ALA A 191 5.94 3.41 10.52
C ALA A 191 6.17 2.24 11.47
N ALA A 192 7.05 1.32 11.07
CA ALA A 192 7.61 0.35 12.00
C ALA A 192 8.55 1.07 12.98
N LEU A 193 8.43 0.77 14.28
CA LEU A 193 9.37 1.27 15.26
C LEU A 193 10.72 0.59 15.07
N GLY A 194 11.73 1.38 14.73
CA GLY A 194 13.11 0.93 14.63
C GLY A 194 13.70 0.59 16.00
N ARG A 195 14.80 -0.15 15.98
CA ARG A 195 15.69 -0.31 17.13
C ARG A 195 16.99 0.41 16.80
N ASN A 196 17.59 1.08 17.78
CA ASN A 196 18.91 1.65 17.58
C ASN A 196 19.92 0.50 17.37
N ARG A 197 20.56 0.47 16.19
CA ARG A 197 21.56 -0.53 15.79
C ARG A 197 22.90 0.12 15.43
N ARG A 198 23.16 1.35 15.90
CA ARG A 198 24.36 2.12 15.53
C ARG A 198 25.65 1.32 15.70
N GLN A 199 25.86 0.73 16.87
CA GLN A 199 27.08 -0.05 17.17
C GLN A 199 27.28 -1.25 16.23
N ASP A 200 26.19 -1.94 15.87
CA ASP A 200 26.26 -3.09 14.96
C ASP A 200 26.55 -2.66 13.52
N ILE A 201 25.99 -1.52 13.10
CA ILE A 201 26.24 -0.92 11.78
C ILE A 201 27.70 -0.47 11.70
N ASP A 202 28.18 0.26 12.71
CA ASP A 202 29.57 0.74 12.77
C ASP A 202 30.56 -0.42 12.70
N ARG A 203 30.33 -1.48 13.47
CA ARG A 203 31.20 -2.67 13.46
C ARG A 203 31.21 -3.37 12.10
N ARG A 204 30.05 -3.50 11.45
CA ARG A 204 29.93 -4.18 10.15
C ARG A 204 30.54 -3.39 9.01
N LEU A 205 30.49 -2.05 9.08
CA LEU A 205 31.00 -1.16 8.04
C LEU A 205 32.41 -0.63 8.34
N GLY A 206 32.97 -0.94 9.52
CA GLY A 206 34.30 -0.46 9.93
C GLY A 206 34.36 1.05 10.20
N LEU A 207 33.23 1.65 10.62
CA LEU A 207 33.14 3.08 10.88
C LEU A 207 33.88 3.45 12.17
N ARG A 208 34.59 4.57 12.14
CA ARG A 208 35.28 5.15 13.29
C ARG A 208 34.34 6.07 14.07
N GLU A 209 34.68 6.31 15.33
CA GLU A 209 33.97 7.28 16.15
C GLU A 209 33.98 8.67 15.49
N GLY A 210 32.82 9.32 15.44
CA GLY A 210 32.66 10.61 14.78
C GLY A 210 32.42 10.56 13.27
N GLU A 211 32.55 9.41 12.61
CA GLU A 211 32.17 9.29 11.19
C GLU A 211 30.65 9.36 11.00
N ILE A 212 30.24 10.10 9.97
CA ILE A 212 28.85 10.27 9.54
C ILE A 212 28.57 9.25 8.44
N LEU A 213 27.60 8.38 8.66
CA LEU A 213 27.09 7.47 7.64
C LEU A 213 25.87 8.09 6.95
N VAL A 214 25.95 8.26 5.63
CA VAL A 214 24.83 8.71 4.80
C VAL A 214 24.31 7.53 4.00
N LEU A 215 23.06 7.13 4.26
CA LEU A 215 22.36 6.16 3.44
C LEU A 215 21.76 6.87 2.23
N MET A 216 22.18 6.47 1.04
CA MET A 216 21.58 6.93 -0.20
C MET A 216 20.85 5.77 -0.86
N GLY A 217 19.57 5.95 -1.12
CA GLY A 217 18.75 5.00 -1.85
C GLY A 217 17.47 5.67 -2.32
N LEU A 218 17.04 5.35 -3.53
CA LEU A 218 15.85 5.93 -4.17
C LEU A 218 14.67 4.96 -4.13
N GLY A 219 14.68 4.03 -3.18
CA GLY A 219 13.66 2.99 -3.06
C GLY A 219 13.67 2.05 -4.26
N GLY A 220 12.48 1.69 -4.74
CA GLY A 220 12.30 0.80 -5.90
C GLY A 220 12.52 1.46 -7.27
N VAL A 221 13.17 2.63 -7.32
CA VAL A 221 13.53 3.33 -8.55
C VAL A 221 14.95 2.94 -8.92
N ASP A 222 15.15 2.38 -10.12
CA ASP A 222 16.49 2.10 -10.66
C ASP A 222 17.10 3.37 -11.27
N MET A 223 17.38 4.35 -10.41
CA MET A 223 18.06 5.58 -10.75
C MET A 223 19.37 5.67 -10.00
N ARG A 224 20.45 6.07 -10.69
CA ARG A 224 21.78 6.25 -10.10
C ARG A 224 22.20 7.72 -10.19
N PRO A 225 22.32 8.45 -9.07
CA PRO A 225 22.85 9.80 -9.09
C PRO A 225 24.34 9.80 -9.48
N PRO A 226 24.88 10.93 -9.99
CA PRO A 226 26.29 11.05 -10.37
C PRO A 226 27.18 11.23 -9.12
N LEU A 227 27.25 10.20 -8.27
CA LEU A 227 28.00 10.21 -7.01
C LEU A 227 29.49 10.55 -7.20
N GLU A 228 30.02 10.32 -8.40
CA GLU A 228 31.38 10.68 -8.77
C GLU A 228 31.64 12.18 -8.65
N ALA A 229 30.64 12.99 -9.01
CA ALA A 229 30.72 14.44 -9.08
C ALA A 229 30.41 15.12 -7.74
N TRP A 230 30.07 14.36 -6.70
CA TRP A 230 29.71 14.91 -5.41
C TRP A 230 30.95 15.31 -4.59
N PRO A 231 30.83 16.34 -3.74
CA PRO A 231 31.95 16.79 -2.92
C PRO A 231 32.38 15.68 -1.94
N ILE A 232 33.69 15.45 -1.86
CA ILE A 232 34.28 14.55 -0.86
C ILE A 232 34.39 15.31 0.46
N GLN A 233 33.70 14.81 1.48
CA GLN A 233 33.74 15.38 2.83
C GLN A 233 34.50 14.43 3.77
N PRO A 234 35.59 14.87 4.43
CA PRO A 234 36.30 14.06 5.40
C PRO A 234 35.38 13.57 6.52
N GLY A 235 35.46 12.27 6.85
CA GLY A 235 34.64 11.66 7.89
C GLY A 235 33.21 11.32 7.48
N VAL A 236 32.82 11.52 6.21
CA VAL A 236 31.53 11.09 5.67
C VAL A 236 31.70 9.82 4.85
N ARG A 237 30.86 8.82 5.12
CA ARG A 237 30.79 7.54 4.41
C ARG A 237 29.44 7.38 3.75
N TRP A 238 29.43 6.96 2.50
CA TRP A 238 28.20 6.74 1.75
C TRP A 238 27.85 5.26 1.69
N LEU A 239 26.67 4.90 2.18
CA LEU A 239 26.09 3.58 1.98
C LEU A 239 25.13 3.64 0.79
N VAL A 240 25.50 2.96 -0.30
CA VAL A 240 24.80 3.00 -1.59
C VAL A 240 24.40 1.60 -2.04
N PRO A 241 23.44 1.45 -2.97
CA PRO A 241 23.11 0.19 -3.59
C PRO A 241 24.33 -0.52 -4.20
N PRO A 242 24.45 -1.86 -4.06
CA PRO A 242 25.63 -2.61 -4.52
C PRO A 242 25.89 -2.47 -6.03
N ASN A 243 24.83 -2.31 -6.83
CA ASN A 243 24.92 -2.20 -8.29
C ASN A 243 25.45 -0.84 -8.78
N TRP A 244 25.59 0.17 -7.91
CA TRP A 244 26.09 1.49 -8.32
C TRP A 244 27.62 1.51 -8.50
N SER A 245 28.33 0.54 -7.92
CA SER A 245 29.78 0.32 -8.07
C SER A 245 30.63 1.58 -7.79
N VAL A 246 30.34 2.27 -6.68
CA VAL A 246 31.07 3.48 -6.25
C VAL A 246 31.69 3.27 -4.87
N SER A 247 32.97 3.63 -4.73
CA SER A 247 33.65 3.72 -3.44
C SER A 247 33.78 5.19 -3.02
N ARG A 248 33.10 5.57 -1.94
CA ARG A 248 33.15 6.91 -1.32
C ARG A 248 33.19 6.80 0.21
#